data_AF-A0A9E3W728-F1
#
_entry.id   AF-A0A9E3W728-F1
#
_cell.length_a   1.000
_cell.length_b   1.000
_cell.length_c   1.000
_cell.angle_alpha   90.00
_cell.angle_beta   90.00
_cell.angle_gamma   90.00
#
_symmetry.space_group_name_H-M   'P 1'
#
loop_
_entity.id
_entity.type
_entity.pdbx_description
1 polymer ?
#
loop_
_entity_poly.entity_id
_entity_poly.type
_entity_poly.pdbx_seq_one_letter_code
_entity_poly.pdbx_strand_id
1 'polypeptide(L)'
;REYGPVAKTVCPAVALKPVPQTTIDVLAVITPDFVATHGGPAGAETRLNNLFATMNAYHAASNVAITYRRVATMSAAYQAASTAGDDDAVALSALTNGTGPFAQVGAIRNFFGADMVAMFRGPKSAAGNSISGVAWLNGDGEGNMPAFDANYMYSVSGDWAFPGATLPAHELGHNLGNSHDRPNAGTGIGTTPYAYGHFVCGAGAPASCGQAGFNNTGTGFGTIMAYHRPTVARFSSPALVCQGTQPGAIASACGVAEQQDDVRAMNCIRQSVAAFRFSWVDACASLAADSDGDSLPDCLEAGSGRVNGAKDNDIFGNPLLFAAQQYRDFLAREPDADGLNHWTSVLAGEPGSRGRMVEAFFGSAEFQGTIAPVARLYFAYFLRIPDYDGLRHWIGQFKAGMSLGQVSASFAESPEFALRYGTLSNPEFVSLVYANVLGRAPDAVGLAYWNSQLESGAIDRGALMLAFSESPEYRTRIARETYVTMIYVGMLRRSPDPGGFAFWVGHDEGGGTGPGLIDGFLASAEYRNRFLP
;
A
#
# COMPACT_ATOMS: atom_id res chain seq x y z
N ARG A 1 -34.95 0.16 5.69
CA ARG A 1 -34.37 -1.11 5.20
C ARG A 1 -35.36 -2.21 5.56
N GLU A 2 -36.02 -2.85 4.60
CA GLU A 2 -36.83 -4.06 4.87
C GLU A 2 -35.95 -5.27 4.60
N TYR A 3 -35.38 -5.83 5.67
CA TYR A 3 -34.75 -7.14 5.59
C TYR A 3 -35.86 -8.19 5.75
N GLY A 4 -35.94 -9.16 4.83
CA GLY A 4 -36.80 -10.33 5.02
C GLY A 4 -36.45 -11.08 6.31
N PRO A 5 -37.26 -12.05 6.77
CA PRO A 5 -37.04 -12.72 8.05
C PRO A 5 -35.75 -13.56 8.01
N VAL A 6 -34.64 -12.97 8.48
CA VAL A 6 -33.37 -13.66 8.75
C VAL A 6 -33.44 -14.19 10.18
N ALA A 7 -32.98 -15.42 10.41
CA ALA A 7 -32.91 -15.96 11.77
C ALA A 7 -31.94 -15.13 12.62
N LYS A 8 -32.38 -14.75 13.83
CA LYS A 8 -31.58 -13.98 14.78
C LYS A 8 -30.33 -14.75 15.21
N THR A 9 -29.17 -14.11 15.12
CA THR A 9 -27.91 -14.68 15.59
C THR A 9 -27.77 -14.49 17.09
N VAL A 10 -27.49 -15.59 17.79
CA VAL A 10 -27.22 -15.56 19.24
C VAL A 10 -25.76 -15.20 19.47
N CYS A 11 -25.49 -13.92 19.69
CA CYS A 11 -24.15 -13.46 20.06
C CYS A 11 -23.85 -13.83 21.53
N PRO A 12 -22.78 -14.58 21.83
CA PRO A 12 -22.43 -14.94 23.20
C PRO A 12 -21.92 -13.73 23.99
N ALA A 13 -22.20 -13.67 25.30
CA ALA A 13 -21.62 -12.65 26.18
C ALA A 13 -20.09 -12.78 26.26
N VAL A 14 -19.39 -11.66 26.40
CA VAL A 14 -17.91 -11.62 26.33
C VAL A 14 -17.34 -11.22 27.68
N ALA A 15 -16.96 -12.21 28.49
CA ALA A 15 -16.26 -11.98 29.77
C ALA A 15 -14.75 -11.78 29.58
N LEU A 16 -14.16 -12.48 28.62
CA LEU A 16 -12.74 -12.44 28.26
C LEU A 16 -12.61 -12.31 26.75
N LYS A 17 -11.50 -11.71 26.29
CA LYS A 17 -11.20 -11.56 24.85
C LYS A 17 -11.24 -12.93 24.14
N PRO A 18 -12.13 -13.13 23.15
CA PRO A 18 -12.22 -14.40 22.42
C PRO A 18 -10.95 -14.76 21.64
N VAL A 19 -10.72 -16.06 21.43
CA VAL A 19 -9.66 -16.60 20.57
C VAL A 19 -10.25 -17.50 19.46
N PRO A 20 -9.65 -17.55 18.25
CA PRO A 20 -8.56 -16.69 17.78
C PRO A 20 -9.02 -15.23 17.60
N GLN A 21 -8.08 -14.29 17.52
CA GLN A 21 -8.39 -12.92 17.07
C GLN A 21 -8.71 -12.90 15.58
N THR A 22 -9.42 -11.88 15.14
CA THR A 22 -9.75 -11.67 13.73
C THR A 22 -9.07 -10.40 13.24
N THR A 23 -8.37 -10.48 12.12
CA THR A 23 -7.81 -9.30 11.44
C THR A 23 -8.88 -8.70 10.55
N ILE A 24 -9.07 -7.38 10.61
CA ILE A 24 -9.90 -6.62 9.66
C ILE A 24 -8.98 -5.70 8.88
N ASP A 25 -9.02 -5.81 7.56
CA ASP A 25 -8.13 -5.05 6.68
C ASP A 25 -8.70 -3.69 6.34
N VAL A 26 -7.85 -2.66 6.45
CA VAL A 26 -8.26 -1.26 6.31
C VAL A 26 -7.40 -0.56 5.28
N LEU A 27 -8.03 0.05 4.27
CA LEU A 27 -7.39 1.03 3.40
C LEU A 27 -7.45 2.39 4.10
N ALA A 28 -6.29 2.96 4.42
CA ALA A 28 -6.22 4.33 4.90
C ALA A 28 -6.24 5.30 3.71
N VAL A 29 -7.14 6.29 3.72
CA VAL A 29 -7.13 7.38 2.75
C VAL A 29 -6.70 8.66 3.47
N ILE A 30 -5.71 9.38 2.96
CA ILE A 30 -5.23 10.62 3.59
C ILE A 30 -5.34 11.81 2.65
N THR A 31 -5.58 12.97 3.24
CA THR A 31 -5.71 14.24 2.51
C THR A 31 -4.46 15.11 2.65
N PRO A 32 -4.25 16.11 1.78
CA PRO A 32 -3.05 16.95 1.82
C PRO A 32 -2.90 17.74 3.12
N ASP A 33 -4.00 18.15 3.75
CA ASP A 33 -4.01 18.83 5.06
C ASP A 33 -3.62 17.90 6.21
N PHE A 34 -3.94 16.59 6.16
CA PHE A 34 -3.41 15.61 7.10
C PHE A 34 -1.88 15.54 6.96
N VAL A 35 -1.40 15.40 5.72
CA VAL A 35 0.05 15.33 5.44
C VAL A 35 0.78 16.59 5.90
N ALA A 36 0.23 17.76 5.62
CA ALA A 36 0.82 19.04 6.02
C ALA A 36 0.88 19.20 7.55
N THR A 37 -0.18 18.81 8.26
CA THR A 37 -0.26 18.91 9.74
C THR A 37 0.79 18.06 10.45
N HIS A 38 1.22 16.97 9.83
CA HIS A 38 2.22 16.06 10.39
C HIS A 38 3.62 16.23 9.79
N GLY A 39 3.92 17.36 9.13
CA GLY A 39 5.27 17.67 8.68
C GLY A 39 5.70 16.90 7.42
N GLY A 40 4.75 16.45 6.60
CA GLY A 40 5.00 15.77 5.33
C GLY A 40 4.73 14.25 5.38
N PRO A 41 5.01 13.53 4.27
CA PRO A 41 4.62 12.12 4.11
C PRO A 41 5.14 11.20 5.22
N ALA A 42 6.40 11.36 5.65
CA ALA A 42 6.99 10.52 6.70
C ALA A 42 6.32 10.71 8.07
N GLY A 43 5.94 11.94 8.40
CA GLY A 43 5.24 12.22 9.66
C GLY A 43 3.77 11.79 9.62
N ALA A 44 3.10 11.94 8.46
CA ALA A 44 1.77 11.40 8.23
C ALA A 44 1.74 9.87 8.40
N GLU A 45 2.72 9.18 7.84
CA GLU A 45 2.92 7.73 7.97
C GLU A 45 3.15 7.32 9.43
N THR A 46 4.01 8.05 10.15
CA THR A 46 4.23 7.84 11.59
C THR A 46 2.94 8.01 12.39
N ARG A 47 2.13 9.03 12.05
CA ARG A 47 0.85 9.28 12.72
C ARG A 47 -0.15 8.17 12.45
N LEU A 48 -0.30 7.70 11.21
CA LEU A 48 -1.16 6.56 10.89
C LEU A 48 -0.76 5.31 11.67
N ASN A 49 0.53 4.98 11.73
CA ASN A 49 1.03 3.85 12.50
C ASN A 49 0.65 3.97 14.00
N ASN A 50 0.78 5.17 14.57
CA ASN A 50 0.33 5.46 15.93
C ASN A 50 -1.20 5.30 16.10
N LEU A 51 -2.01 5.82 15.17
CA LEU A 51 -3.47 5.72 15.23
C LEU A 51 -3.93 4.25 15.20
N PHE A 52 -3.47 3.46 14.24
CA PHE A 52 -3.82 2.04 14.12
C PHE A 52 -3.36 1.21 15.34
N ALA A 53 -2.12 1.41 15.81
CA ALA A 53 -1.63 0.75 17.01
C ALA A 53 -2.49 1.09 18.24
N THR A 54 -2.90 2.36 18.37
CA THR A 54 -3.71 2.82 19.49
C THR A 54 -5.15 2.29 19.42
N MET A 55 -5.78 2.28 18.25
CA MET A 55 -7.11 1.67 18.06
C MET A 55 -7.10 0.18 18.40
N ASN A 56 -6.05 -0.55 18.01
CA ASN A 56 -5.87 -1.95 18.37
C ASN A 56 -5.68 -2.16 19.88
N ALA A 57 -4.98 -1.23 20.56
CA ALA A 57 -4.87 -1.24 22.01
C ALA A 57 -6.24 -1.03 22.69
N TYR A 58 -7.11 -0.18 22.13
CA TYR A 58 -8.48 0.03 22.64
C TYR A 58 -9.33 -1.24 22.50
N HIS A 59 -9.25 -1.93 21.36
CA HIS A 59 -9.90 -3.24 21.20
C HIS A 59 -9.40 -4.25 22.23
N ALA A 60 -8.08 -4.37 22.40
CA ALA A 60 -7.48 -5.27 23.38
C ALA A 60 -7.92 -4.95 24.81
N ALA A 61 -7.92 -3.67 25.20
CA ALA A 61 -8.37 -3.21 26.51
C ALA A 61 -9.87 -3.40 26.75
N SER A 62 -10.65 -3.61 25.68
CA SER A 62 -12.10 -3.80 25.72
C SER A 62 -12.52 -5.26 25.53
N ASN A 63 -11.60 -6.24 25.49
CA ASN A 63 -11.92 -7.63 25.10
C ASN A 63 -12.55 -7.79 23.69
N VAL A 64 -12.35 -6.82 22.79
CA VAL A 64 -12.72 -6.95 21.38
C VAL A 64 -11.62 -7.72 20.67
N ALA A 65 -11.97 -8.88 20.09
CA ALA A 65 -11.03 -9.76 19.39
C ALA A 65 -10.95 -9.44 17.89
N ILE A 66 -10.81 -8.15 17.60
CA ILE A 66 -10.52 -7.55 16.30
C ILE A 66 -9.16 -6.86 16.38
N THR A 67 -8.34 -7.05 15.35
CA THR A 67 -7.12 -6.27 15.10
C THR A 67 -7.25 -5.62 13.73
N TYR A 68 -7.19 -4.31 13.66
CA TYR A 68 -7.08 -3.60 12.40
C TYR A 68 -5.67 -3.74 11.84
N ARG A 69 -5.58 -4.15 10.57
CA ARG A 69 -4.36 -4.05 9.79
C ARG A 69 -4.58 -3.06 8.67
N ARG A 70 -3.71 -2.05 8.60
CA ARG A 70 -3.68 -1.17 7.44
C ARG A 70 -2.98 -1.89 6.29
N VAL A 71 -3.70 -2.17 5.20
CA VAL A 71 -3.16 -2.90 4.04
C VAL A 71 -2.51 -1.99 3.01
N ALA A 72 -2.95 -0.73 2.94
CA ALA A 72 -2.33 0.31 2.13
C ALA A 72 -2.72 1.70 2.63
N THR A 73 -1.98 2.71 2.18
CA THR A 73 -2.30 4.13 2.36
C THR A 73 -2.43 4.78 0.98
N MET A 74 -3.56 5.45 0.73
CA MET A 74 -3.84 6.18 -0.50
C MET A 74 -4.01 7.67 -0.20
N SER A 75 -3.25 8.50 -0.87
CA SER A 75 -3.35 9.95 -0.92
C SER A 75 -4.46 10.34 -1.88
N ALA A 76 -5.46 11.05 -1.37
CA ALA A 76 -6.52 11.66 -2.17
C ALA A 76 -6.32 13.17 -2.17
N ALA A 77 -6.30 13.80 -3.36
CA ALA A 77 -6.22 15.26 -3.52
C ALA A 77 -7.53 15.97 -3.14
N TYR A 78 -8.17 15.53 -2.07
CA TYR A 78 -9.36 16.13 -1.50
C TYR A 78 -8.97 17.34 -0.66
N GLN A 79 -9.45 18.51 -1.07
CA GLN A 79 -9.37 19.73 -0.29
C GLN A 79 -10.75 19.98 0.31
N ALA A 80 -10.78 20.37 1.59
CA ALA A 80 -12.02 20.81 2.22
C ALA A 80 -12.67 21.90 1.36
N ALA A 81 -14.01 21.90 1.25
CA ALA A 81 -14.67 23.07 0.67
C ALA A 81 -14.25 24.31 1.47
N SER A 82 -13.77 25.35 0.79
CA SER A 82 -13.21 26.57 1.39
C SER A 82 -14.25 27.45 2.13
N THR A 83 -15.35 26.86 2.60
CA THR A 83 -16.51 27.55 3.18
C THR A 83 -16.94 26.86 4.46
N ALA A 84 -16.43 27.33 5.60
CA ALA A 84 -17.03 27.43 6.95
C ALA A 84 -18.15 26.45 7.40
N GLY A 85 -18.17 25.19 6.95
CA GLY A 85 -19.16 24.19 7.30
C GLY A 85 -18.58 22.77 7.38
N ASP A 86 -19.25 21.89 8.11
CA ASP A 86 -18.88 20.48 8.19
C ASP A 86 -19.20 19.75 6.87
N ASP A 87 -18.18 19.56 6.03
CA ASP A 87 -18.25 18.79 4.79
C ASP A 87 -17.94 17.28 4.96
N ASP A 88 -17.84 16.75 6.19
CA ASP A 88 -17.46 15.34 6.39
C ASP A 88 -18.49 14.37 5.81
N ALA A 89 -19.79 14.69 5.87
CA ALA A 89 -20.83 13.90 5.20
C ALA A 89 -20.70 13.92 3.67
N VAL A 90 -20.24 15.04 3.09
CA VAL A 90 -19.96 15.15 1.65
C VAL A 90 -18.73 14.31 1.30
N ALA A 91 -17.67 14.40 2.12
CA ALA A 91 -16.48 13.57 1.97
C ALA A 91 -16.82 12.07 2.06
N LEU A 92 -17.61 11.64 3.04
CA LEU A 92 -18.02 10.25 3.20
C LEU A 92 -18.83 9.76 2.00
N SER A 93 -19.78 10.56 1.51
CA SER A 93 -20.54 10.22 0.30
C SER A 93 -19.64 10.11 -0.93
N ALA A 94 -18.72 11.07 -1.12
CA ALA A 94 -17.80 11.07 -2.25
C ALA A 94 -16.80 9.90 -2.18
N LEU A 95 -16.33 9.55 -0.99
CA LEU A 95 -15.45 8.42 -0.71
C LEU A 95 -16.15 7.09 -0.99
N THR A 96 -17.39 6.94 -0.49
CA THR A 96 -18.22 5.73 -0.66
C THR A 96 -18.56 5.49 -2.13
N ASN A 97 -18.92 6.55 -2.84
CA ASN A 97 -19.33 6.49 -4.24
C ASN A 97 -18.16 6.55 -5.24
N GLY A 98 -16.92 6.74 -4.77
CA GLY A 98 -15.74 6.85 -5.62
C GLY A 98 -15.84 8.02 -6.61
N THR A 99 -16.12 9.23 -6.13
CA THR A 99 -16.26 10.42 -6.98
C THR A 99 -15.10 11.40 -6.80
N GLY A 100 -14.78 12.16 -7.85
CA GLY A 100 -13.73 13.18 -7.80
C GLY A 100 -12.36 12.60 -7.41
N PRO A 101 -11.66 13.14 -6.40
CA PRO A 101 -10.38 12.62 -5.92
C PRO A 101 -10.40 11.17 -5.41
N PHE A 102 -11.59 10.59 -5.21
CA PHE A 102 -11.78 9.23 -4.73
C PHE A 102 -12.11 8.22 -5.83
N ALA A 103 -12.03 8.60 -7.11
CA ALA A 103 -12.40 7.77 -8.26
C ALA A 103 -11.86 6.33 -8.22
N GLN A 104 -10.63 6.16 -7.72
CA GLN A 104 -9.96 4.85 -7.66
C GLN A 104 -10.09 4.14 -6.31
N VAL A 105 -10.72 4.73 -5.28
CA VAL A 105 -10.78 4.15 -3.93
C VAL A 105 -11.41 2.76 -3.93
N GLY A 106 -12.53 2.56 -4.64
CA GLY A 106 -13.18 1.25 -4.70
C GLY A 106 -12.31 0.18 -5.38
N ALA A 107 -11.64 0.55 -6.46
CA ALA A 107 -10.75 -0.35 -7.21
C ALA A 107 -9.50 -0.72 -6.39
N ILE A 108 -8.88 0.27 -5.73
CA ILE A 108 -7.72 0.09 -4.84
C ILE A 108 -8.11 -0.71 -3.59
N ARG A 109 -9.28 -0.43 -3.01
CA ARG A 109 -9.82 -1.19 -1.87
C ARG A 109 -9.95 -2.67 -2.23
N ASN A 110 -10.49 -2.99 -3.40
CA ASN A 110 -10.59 -4.37 -3.88
C ASN A 110 -9.21 -4.95 -4.20
N PHE A 111 -8.32 -4.17 -4.81
CA PHE A 111 -6.96 -4.59 -5.12
C PHE A 111 -6.12 -4.87 -3.87
N PHE A 112 -6.30 -4.19 -2.74
CA PHE A 112 -5.54 -4.52 -1.52
C PHE A 112 -6.32 -5.39 -0.54
N GLY A 113 -7.56 -5.77 -0.87
CA GLY A 113 -8.37 -6.61 -0.02
C GLY A 113 -8.92 -5.94 1.24
N ALA A 114 -9.11 -4.62 1.22
CA ALA A 114 -9.50 -3.87 2.43
C ALA A 114 -10.99 -4.01 2.76
N ASP A 115 -11.32 -4.72 3.85
CA ASP A 115 -12.67 -4.85 4.41
C ASP A 115 -13.31 -3.50 4.73
N MET A 116 -12.51 -2.51 5.15
CA MET A 116 -12.95 -1.16 5.51
C MET A 116 -12.08 -0.08 4.85
N VAL A 117 -12.63 1.12 4.70
CA VAL A 117 -11.86 2.30 4.25
C VAL A 117 -12.02 3.41 5.29
N ALA A 118 -10.90 3.90 5.80
CA ALA A 118 -10.86 4.97 6.79
C ALA A 118 -10.13 6.18 6.21
N MET A 119 -10.84 7.29 6.03
CA MET A 119 -10.25 8.55 5.59
C MET A 119 -9.83 9.40 6.78
N PHE A 120 -8.57 9.88 6.76
CA PHE A 120 -8.01 10.77 7.77
C PHE A 120 -7.72 12.13 7.15
N ARG A 121 -8.23 13.19 7.78
CA ARG A 121 -8.04 14.56 7.33
C ARG A 121 -7.40 15.44 8.38
N GLY A 122 -6.79 16.53 7.93
CA GLY A 122 -6.23 17.53 8.82
C GLY A 122 -7.34 18.27 9.58
N PRO A 123 -6.95 19.07 10.59
CA PRO A 123 -7.89 19.77 11.43
C PRO A 123 -8.53 20.98 10.74
N LYS A 124 -9.85 21.14 10.87
CA LYS A 124 -10.62 22.28 10.32
C LYS A 124 -10.47 23.55 11.17
N SER A 125 -9.33 24.26 11.06
CA SER A 125 -9.08 25.65 11.52
C SER A 125 -9.19 25.97 13.03
N ALA A 126 -8.52 27.06 13.42
CA ALA A 126 -8.43 27.58 14.80
C ALA A 126 -9.70 28.28 15.35
N ALA A 127 -10.80 28.32 14.60
CA ALA A 127 -12.02 29.06 14.97
C ALA A 127 -13.07 28.22 15.73
N GLY A 128 -12.76 26.97 16.11
CA GLY A 128 -13.48 26.26 17.16
C GLY A 128 -14.82 25.61 16.80
N ASN A 129 -15.22 25.50 15.54
CA ASN A 129 -16.48 24.83 15.18
C ASN A 129 -16.27 23.62 14.25
N SER A 130 -16.56 22.44 14.83
CA SER A 130 -16.64 21.08 14.27
C SER A 130 -15.33 20.38 13.92
N ILE A 131 -14.76 19.70 14.91
CA ILE A 131 -14.06 18.42 14.66
C ILE A 131 -15.19 17.38 14.59
N SER A 132 -15.41 16.85 13.40
CA SER A 132 -16.41 15.82 13.14
C SER A 132 -15.72 14.59 12.56
N GLY A 133 -16.21 13.44 12.99
CA GLY A 133 -16.07 12.21 12.24
C GLY A 133 -17.47 11.83 11.75
N VAL A 134 -17.50 11.08 10.66
CA VAL A 134 -18.75 10.50 10.20
C VAL A 134 -18.46 9.15 9.57
N ALA A 135 -19.37 8.21 9.81
CA ALA A 135 -19.33 6.88 9.25
C ALA A 135 -20.74 6.39 8.99
N TRP A 136 -20.85 5.41 8.11
CA TRP A 136 -22.10 4.66 7.97
C TRP A 136 -22.28 3.74 9.18
N LEU A 137 -23.49 3.76 9.76
CA LEU A 137 -23.93 2.74 10.70
C LEU A 137 -24.44 1.51 9.94
N ASN A 138 -23.82 0.36 10.19
CA ASN A 138 -24.13 -0.91 9.53
C ASN A 138 -24.73 -1.94 10.51
N GLY A 139 -25.18 -3.08 9.97
CA GLY A 139 -25.85 -4.13 10.72
C GLY A 139 -27.36 -4.19 10.45
N ASP A 140 -27.98 -5.25 10.96
CA ASP A 140 -29.39 -5.57 10.75
C ASP A 140 -30.24 -5.56 12.02
N GLY A 141 -29.63 -5.33 13.19
CA GLY A 141 -30.28 -5.41 14.50
C GLY A 141 -30.45 -6.84 15.04
N GLU A 142 -30.05 -7.86 14.28
CA GLU A 142 -30.27 -9.27 14.56
C GLU A 142 -28.96 -10.05 14.78
N GLY A 143 -27.85 -9.33 14.96
CA GLY A 143 -26.53 -9.91 15.25
C GLY A 143 -25.75 -10.30 14.01
N ASN A 144 -26.12 -9.80 12.82
CA ASN A 144 -25.39 -10.09 11.59
C ASN A 144 -24.78 -8.83 10.96
N MET A 145 -23.81 -9.09 10.09
CA MET A 145 -23.31 -8.10 9.14
C MET A 145 -23.52 -8.65 7.72
N PRO A 146 -24.65 -8.31 7.05
CA PRO A 146 -24.94 -8.76 5.70
C PRO A 146 -23.86 -8.35 4.69
N ALA A 147 -23.65 -9.16 3.64
CA ALA A 147 -22.68 -8.86 2.59
C ALA A 147 -22.90 -7.49 1.90
N PHE A 148 -24.14 -7.00 1.86
CA PHE A 148 -24.47 -5.67 1.35
C PHE A 148 -23.78 -4.54 2.14
N ASP A 149 -23.60 -4.70 3.44
CA ASP A 149 -22.96 -3.68 4.29
C ASP A 149 -21.47 -3.49 3.93
N ALA A 150 -20.85 -4.43 3.21
CA ALA A 150 -19.51 -4.25 2.65
C ALA A 150 -19.41 -3.00 1.76
N ASN A 151 -20.52 -2.56 1.14
CA ASN A 151 -20.58 -1.34 0.33
C ASN A 151 -20.59 -0.05 1.17
N TYR A 152 -20.74 -0.15 2.49
CA TYR A 152 -20.86 0.99 3.40
C TYR A 152 -19.82 0.96 4.53
N MET A 153 -18.77 0.14 4.43
CA MET A 153 -17.64 0.15 5.39
C MET A 153 -16.67 1.31 5.12
N TYR A 154 -17.18 2.54 5.22
CA TYR A 154 -16.45 3.78 5.01
C TYR A 154 -16.59 4.72 6.21
N SER A 155 -15.50 5.38 6.57
CA SER A 155 -15.48 6.43 7.59
C SER A 155 -14.59 7.60 7.19
N VAL A 156 -14.88 8.76 7.76
CA VAL A 156 -14.07 9.99 7.69
C VAL A 156 -13.79 10.44 9.11
N SER A 157 -12.54 10.76 9.43
CA SER A 157 -12.14 11.26 10.74
C SER A 157 -11.15 12.41 10.59
N GLY A 158 -11.41 13.53 11.27
CA GLY A 158 -10.41 14.57 11.48
C GLY A 158 -9.34 14.13 12.49
N ASP A 159 -8.07 14.46 12.25
CA ASP A 159 -7.00 14.22 13.21
C ASP A 159 -6.64 15.46 14.02
N TRP A 160 -6.71 15.34 15.35
CA TRP A 160 -6.33 16.37 16.33
C TRP A 160 -5.67 15.72 17.54
N ALA A 161 -4.93 16.52 18.34
CA ALA A 161 -4.29 16.06 19.58
C ALA A 161 -5.26 15.39 20.58
N PHE A 162 -6.54 15.78 20.53
CA PHE A 162 -7.69 15.23 21.25
C PHE A 162 -8.91 15.38 20.32
N PRO A 163 -9.65 14.30 20.00
CA PRO A 163 -9.71 13.02 20.72
C PRO A 163 -8.58 12.02 20.40
N GLY A 164 -7.67 12.34 19.48
CA GLY A 164 -6.66 11.39 19.01
C GLY A 164 -7.32 10.15 18.40
N ALA A 165 -6.80 8.94 18.69
CA ALA A 165 -7.31 7.70 18.12
C ALA A 165 -8.74 7.31 18.56
N THR A 166 -9.35 7.97 19.56
CA THR A 166 -10.72 7.62 19.96
C THR A 166 -11.74 8.01 18.91
N LEU A 167 -11.48 9.06 18.11
CA LEU A 167 -12.38 9.47 17.03
C LEU A 167 -12.42 8.44 15.89
N PRO A 168 -11.30 8.05 15.24
CA PRO A 168 -11.36 7.00 14.22
C PRO A 168 -11.81 5.64 14.78
N ALA A 169 -11.55 5.33 16.06
CA ALA A 169 -12.13 4.15 16.70
C ALA A 169 -13.66 4.24 16.82
N HIS A 170 -14.19 5.43 17.12
CA HIS A 170 -15.64 5.70 17.15
C HIS A 170 -16.27 5.50 15.77
N GLU A 171 -15.68 6.10 14.73
CA GLU A 171 -16.21 6.02 13.38
C GLU A 171 -16.15 4.60 12.80
N LEU A 172 -15.06 3.87 13.03
CA LEU A 172 -14.98 2.46 12.68
C LEU A 172 -15.93 1.61 13.54
N GLY A 173 -16.25 2.04 14.77
CA GLY A 173 -17.29 1.46 15.61
C GLY A 173 -18.67 1.54 14.98
N HIS A 174 -19.04 2.66 14.33
CA HIS A 174 -20.27 2.76 13.56
C HIS A 174 -20.30 1.80 12.37
N ASN A 175 -19.19 1.70 11.63
CA ASN A 175 -19.09 0.72 10.55
C ASN A 175 -19.25 -0.72 11.06
N LEU A 176 -18.81 -1.02 12.29
CA LEU A 176 -19.02 -2.30 12.97
C LEU A 176 -20.39 -2.42 13.67
N GLY A 177 -21.26 -1.43 13.48
CA GLY A 177 -22.66 -1.44 13.89
C GLY A 177 -22.93 -1.02 15.33
N ASN A 178 -22.02 -0.28 15.95
CA ASN A 178 -22.27 0.35 17.25
C ASN A 178 -22.93 1.71 17.06
N SER A 179 -24.00 1.96 17.79
CA SER A 179 -24.65 3.26 17.89
C SER A 179 -24.02 4.10 19.01
N HIS A 180 -24.32 5.39 19.02
CA HIS A 180 -24.03 6.23 20.18
C HIS A 180 -24.65 5.66 21.46
N ASP A 181 -24.34 6.24 22.62
CA ASP A 181 -25.12 5.98 23.82
C ASP A 181 -26.61 6.34 23.62
N ARG A 182 -27.51 5.69 24.38
CA ARG A 182 -28.97 5.72 24.12
C ARG A 182 -29.58 7.13 24.01
N PRO A 183 -29.25 8.10 24.89
CA PRO A 183 -29.73 9.49 24.74
C PRO A 183 -29.32 10.18 23.44
N ASN A 184 -28.20 9.76 22.83
CA ASN A 184 -27.58 10.42 21.68
C ASN A 184 -27.65 9.58 20.39
N ALA A 185 -28.23 8.38 20.47
CA ALA A 185 -28.41 7.51 19.33
C ALA A 185 -29.59 7.96 18.45
N GLY A 186 -29.37 7.98 17.13
CA GLY A 186 -30.42 8.22 16.16
C GLY A 186 -31.35 7.01 15.99
N THR A 187 -32.17 7.05 14.94
CA THR A 187 -33.10 5.95 14.57
C THR A 187 -32.42 4.81 13.81
N GLY A 188 -31.11 4.90 13.59
CA GLY A 188 -30.33 3.88 12.91
C GLY A 188 -30.30 2.57 13.68
N ILE A 189 -30.35 1.46 12.94
CA ILE A 189 -30.27 0.12 13.50
C ILE A 189 -28.82 -0.33 13.38
N GLY A 190 -28.16 -0.56 14.52
CA GLY A 190 -26.82 -1.15 14.58
C GLY A 190 -26.85 -2.67 14.42
N THR A 191 -25.77 -3.37 14.74
CA THR A 191 -25.71 -4.83 14.62
C THR A 191 -26.65 -5.55 15.57
N THR A 192 -26.86 -5.03 16.78
CA THR A 192 -27.71 -5.65 17.80
C THR A 192 -28.51 -4.61 18.58
N PRO A 193 -29.57 -5.00 19.33
CA PRO A 193 -30.37 -4.06 20.13
C PRO A 193 -29.62 -3.45 21.33
N TYR A 194 -28.40 -3.93 21.62
CA TYR A 194 -27.55 -3.50 22.73
C TYR A 194 -26.21 -2.90 22.29
N ALA A 195 -25.96 -2.74 20.98
CA ALA A 195 -24.76 -2.11 20.43
C ALA A 195 -24.80 -0.57 20.63
N TYR A 196 -24.64 -0.13 21.87
CA TYR A 196 -24.71 1.28 22.27
C TYR A 196 -23.56 1.62 23.20
N GLY A 197 -23.02 2.83 23.03
CA GLY A 197 -22.12 3.44 23.99
C GLY A 197 -22.72 3.54 25.40
N HIS A 198 -21.84 3.71 26.38
CA HIS A 198 -22.20 3.83 27.79
C HIS A 198 -21.51 5.04 28.42
N PHE A 199 -22.18 5.69 29.37
CA PHE A 199 -21.60 6.76 30.15
C PHE A 199 -22.08 6.69 31.59
N VAL A 200 -21.27 7.27 32.48
CA VAL A 200 -21.58 7.45 33.89
C VAL A 200 -21.33 8.91 34.23
N CYS A 201 -22.36 9.58 34.74
CA CYS A 201 -22.25 10.95 35.22
C CYS A 201 -21.35 11.04 36.45
N GLY A 202 -20.62 12.14 36.59
CA GLY A 202 -19.69 12.36 37.70
C GLY A 202 -20.36 12.48 39.06
N ALA A 203 -19.54 12.47 40.12
CA ALA A 203 -20.02 12.58 41.49
C ALA A 203 -20.83 13.86 41.70
N GLY A 204 -22.03 13.71 42.28
CA GLY A 204 -22.97 14.81 42.53
C GLY A 204 -23.80 15.26 41.32
N ALA A 205 -23.61 14.66 40.13
CA ALA A 205 -24.44 14.94 38.97
C ALA A 205 -25.72 14.07 38.96
N PRO A 206 -26.82 14.56 38.34
CA PRO A 206 -28.01 13.74 38.08
C PRO A 206 -27.67 12.50 37.23
N ALA A 207 -28.51 11.47 37.32
CA ALA A 207 -28.36 10.23 36.54
C ALA A 207 -28.41 10.46 35.00
N SER A 208 -29.01 11.57 34.56
CA SER A 208 -28.99 12.05 33.17
C SER A 208 -28.24 13.39 33.10
N CYS A 209 -26.96 13.34 32.74
CA CYS A 209 -26.14 14.53 32.48
C CYS A 209 -26.10 14.80 30.97
N GLY A 210 -26.21 16.07 30.55
CA GLY A 210 -26.15 16.45 29.13
C GLY A 210 -24.74 16.27 28.53
N GLN A 211 -24.64 16.29 27.19
CA GLN A 211 -23.35 16.23 26.46
C GLN A 211 -22.36 17.31 26.92
N ALA A 212 -22.85 18.53 27.13
CA ALA A 212 -22.08 19.68 27.67
C ALA A 212 -22.08 19.77 29.21
N GLY A 213 -22.73 18.82 29.90
CA GLY A 213 -22.92 18.80 31.36
C GLY A 213 -21.80 18.11 32.14
N PHE A 214 -20.64 17.91 31.51
CA PHE A 214 -19.45 17.28 32.10
C PHE A 214 -18.38 18.30 32.50
N ASN A 215 -18.77 19.39 33.18
CA ASN A 215 -17.86 20.43 33.64
C ASN A 215 -17.92 20.75 35.14
N ASN A 216 -18.71 20.05 35.96
CA ASN A 216 -18.74 20.39 37.39
C ASN A 216 -17.72 19.61 38.25
N THR A 217 -17.29 18.40 37.85
CA THR A 217 -16.29 17.63 38.64
C THR A 217 -15.27 16.83 37.82
N GLY A 218 -15.51 16.51 36.54
CA GLY A 218 -14.60 15.70 35.71
C GLY A 218 -14.48 14.21 36.11
N THR A 219 -15.27 13.76 37.09
CA THR A 219 -15.14 12.43 37.73
C THR A 219 -15.93 11.30 37.07
N GLY A 220 -16.82 11.59 36.13
CA GLY A 220 -17.52 10.55 35.36
C GLY A 220 -16.76 10.16 34.08
N PHE A 221 -17.38 9.37 33.22
CA PHE A 221 -16.78 8.94 31.95
C PHE A 221 -17.82 8.62 30.87
N GLY A 222 -17.39 8.65 29.61
CA GLY A 222 -18.08 8.02 28.47
C GLY A 222 -17.18 6.99 27.79
N THR A 223 -17.74 5.88 27.30
CA THR A 223 -17.01 4.94 26.43
C THR A 223 -16.78 5.54 25.04
N ILE A 224 -16.00 4.87 24.19
CA ILE A 224 -15.64 5.36 22.85
C ILE A 224 -16.88 5.78 22.04
N MET A 225 -17.96 5.00 22.08
CA MET A 225 -19.20 5.30 21.37
C MET A 225 -20.13 6.31 22.08
N ALA A 226 -19.80 6.76 23.29
CA ALA A 226 -20.64 7.71 24.02
C ALA A 226 -20.28 9.16 23.67
N TYR A 227 -21.29 10.01 23.53
CA TYR A 227 -21.13 11.45 23.25
C TYR A 227 -20.87 12.26 24.53
N HIS A 228 -20.05 11.70 25.43
CA HIS A 228 -19.74 12.21 26.76
C HIS A 228 -18.23 12.22 27.03
N ARG A 229 -17.75 13.21 27.79
CA ARG A 229 -16.33 13.41 28.11
C ARG A 229 -16.10 13.45 29.63
N PRO A 230 -14.94 13.01 30.17
CA PRO A 230 -13.81 12.45 29.45
C PRO A 230 -14.13 11.07 28.88
N THR A 231 -13.68 10.83 27.65
CA THR A 231 -13.84 9.53 27.00
C THR A 231 -12.78 8.59 27.55
N VAL A 232 -13.20 7.42 28.02
CA VAL A 232 -12.29 6.32 28.33
C VAL A 232 -12.00 5.53 27.05
N ALA A 233 -10.77 5.06 26.93
CA ALA A 233 -10.25 4.28 25.81
C ALA A 233 -10.80 2.83 25.78
N ARG A 234 -12.12 2.67 25.93
CA ARG A 234 -12.83 1.39 25.94
C ARG A 234 -14.18 1.47 25.24
N PHE A 235 -14.57 0.38 24.60
CA PHE A 235 -15.94 0.13 24.13
C PHE A 235 -16.83 -0.37 25.28
N SER A 236 -18.15 -0.19 25.16
CA SER A 236 -19.06 -0.53 26.25
C SER A 236 -19.15 -2.03 26.48
N SER A 237 -19.14 -2.44 27.77
CA SER A 237 -19.39 -3.82 28.17
C SER A 237 -19.71 -3.92 29.66
N PRO A 238 -20.75 -4.67 30.08
CA PRO A 238 -21.02 -4.92 31.49
C PRO A 238 -19.95 -5.78 32.17
N ALA A 239 -19.11 -6.49 31.41
CA ALA A 239 -18.03 -7.33 31.95
C ALA A 239 -16.76 -6.55 32.29
N LEU A 240 -16.69 -5.26 31.93
CA LEU A 240 -15.54 -4.40 32.15
C LEU A 240 -15.85 -3.35 33.22
N VAL A 241 -14.81 -2.89 33.92
CA VAL A 241 -14.89 -1.73 34.83
C VAL A 241 -14.13 -0.55 34.22
N CYS A 242 -14.79 0.59 34.10
CA CYS A 242 -14.27 1.83 33.53
C CYS A 242 -14.13 2.88 34.63
N GLN A 243 -13.08 3.69 34.50
CA GLN A 243 -12.80 4.80 35.40
C GLN A 243 -12.11 5.90 34.59
N GLY A 244 -12.55 7.14 34.77
CA GLY A 244 -11.89 8.32 34.19
C GLY A 244 -10.49 8.55 34.79
N THR A 245 -9.72 9.44 34.19
CA THR A 245 -8.34 9.73 34.62
C THR A 245 -8.23 10.87 35.64
N GLN A 246 -9.33 11.58 35.91
CA GLN A 246 -9.32 12.72 36.83
C GLN A 246 -9.34 12.25 38.30
N PRO A 247 -8.73 13.01 39.24
CA PRO A 247 -8.82 12.70 40.67
C PRO A 247 -10.28 12.56 41.14
N GLY A 248 -10.57 11.50 41.88
CA GLY A 248 -11.93 11.20 42.35
C GLY A 248 -12.84 10.57 41.29
N ALA A 249 -12.29 10.10 40.16
CA ALA A 249 -13.07 9.44 39.12
C ALA A 249 -13.81 8.20 39.63
N ILE A 250 -15.07 8.08 39.24
CA ILE A 250 -15.95 6.96 39.56
C ILE A 250 -15.50 5.74 38.77
N ALA A 251 -15.25 4.64 39.48
CA ALA A 251 -15.11 3.32 38.89
C ALA A 251 -16.48 2.65 38.84
N SER A 252 -16.95 2.29 37.65
CA SER A 252 -18.24 1.63 37.42
C SER A 252 -18.14 0.62 36.28
N ALA A 253 -19.13 -0.25 36.14
CA ALA A 253 -19.25 -1.09 34.95
C ALA A 253 -19.21 -0.22 33.67
N CYS A 254 -18.52 -0.69 32.63
CA CYS A 254 -18.41 0.01 31.34
C CYS A 254 -19.65 -0.16 30.45
N GLY A 255 -20.76 -0.69 30.96
CA GLY A 255 -21.92 -1.05 30.17
C GLY A 255 -23.02 -1.66 31.01
N VAL A 256 -24.14 -1.94 30.36
CA VAL A 256 -25.34 -2.50 30.99
C VAL A 256 -25.76 -3.73 30.20
N ALA A 257 -25.92 -4.86 30.91
CA ALA A 257 -26.28 -6.13 30.29
C ALA A 257 -27.54 -6.00 29.44
N GLU A 258 -27.49 -6.56 28.23
CA GLU A 258 -28.55 -6.52 27.22
C GLU A 258 -28.99 -5.12 26.78
N GLN A 259 -28.24 -4.07 27.12
CA GLN A 259 -28.61 -2.68 26.80
C GLN A 259 -27.47 -1.88 26.18
N GLN A 260 -26.23 -2.04 26.63
CA GLN A 260 -25.06 -1.26 26.23
C GLN A 260 -23.82 -2.17 26.31
N ASP A 261 -23.53 -2.89 25.22
CA ASP A 261 -22.47 -3.89 25.11
C ASP A 261 -21.91 -3.95 23.67
N ASP A 262 -21.22 -2.88 23.28
CA ASP A 262 -20.48 -2.76 22.00
C ASP A 262 -19.52 -3.94 21.81
N VAL A 263 -18.85 -4.37 22.90
CA VAL A 263 -17.85 -5.45 22.87
C VAL A 263 -18.47 -6.77 22.40
N ARG A 264 -19.65 -7.10 22.90
CA ARG A 264 -20.39 -8.30 22.46
C ARG A 264 -20.83 -8.18 21.01
N ALA A 265 -21.32 -7.02 20.59
CA ALA A 265 -21.76 -6.79 19.22
C ALA A 265 -20.60 -6.98 18.22
N MET A 266 -19.47 -6.30 18.44
CA MET A 266 -18.29 -6.38 17.56
C MET A 266 -17.72 -7.79 17.47
N ASN A 267 -17.66 -8.52 18.60
CA ASN A 267 -17.16 -9.89 18.62
C ASN A 267 -18.08 -10.88 17.88
N CYS A 268 -19.37 -10.55 17.76
CA CYS A 268 -20.36 -11.37 17.04
C CYS A 268 -20.13 -11.34 15.53
N ILE A 269 -19.80 -10.17 14.98
CA ILE A 269 -19.71 -9.95 13.53
C ILE A 269 -18.29 -9.93 12.95
N ARG A 270 -17.26 -9.98 13.79
CA ARG A 270 -15.86 -9.84 13.37
C ARG A 270 -15.46 -10.77 12.22
N GLN A 271 -15.92 -12.02 12.24
CA GLN A 271 -15.60 -12.99 11.19
C GLN A 271 -16.31 -12.66 9.87
N SER A 272 -17.55 -12.19 9.94
CA SER A 272 -18.30 -11.75 8.75
C SER A 272 -17.65 -10.53 8.10
N VAL A 273 -17.20 -9.56 8.90
CA VAL A 273 -16.54 -8.35 8.38
C VAL A 273 -15.18 -8.68 7.75
N ALA A 274 -14.37 -9.51 8.41
CA ALA A 274 -13.07 -9.93 7.88
C ALA A 274 -13.15 -10.85 6.65
N ALA A 275 -14.36 -11.29 6.29
CA ALA A 275 -14.63 -12.08 5.09
C ALA A 275 -15.22 -11.23 3.96
N PHE A 276 -15.33 -9.90 4.13
CA PHE A 276 -15.87 -9.02 3.09
C PHE A 276 -14.97 -8.97 1.88
N ARG A 277 -13.66 -8.96 2.08
CA ARG A 277 -12.69 -9.05 0.99
C ARG A 277 -11.58 -10.02 1.34
N PHE A 278 -10.99 -10.58 0.29
CA PHE A 278 -9.78 -11.36 0.42
C PHE A 278 -8.58 -10.44 0.57
N SER A 279 -7.78 -10.63 1.62
CA SER A 279 -6.59 -9.84 1.89
C SER A 279 -5.47 -10.09 0.89
N TRP A 280 -4.92 -9.04 0.29
CA TRP A 280 -3.70 -9.15 -0.53
C TRP A 280 -2.42 -9.34 0.29
N VAL A 281 -2.43 -8.98 1.58
CA VAL A 281 -1.22 -8.94 2.43
C VAL A 281 -0.97 -10.27 3.15
N ASP A 282 -2.02 -11.01 3.52
CA ASP A 282 -1.89 -12.33 4.18
C ASP A 282 -1.79 -13.51 3.21
N ALA A 283 -2.25 -13.33 1.98
CA ALA A 283 -2.45 -14.44 1.06
C ALA A 283 -1.17 -15.03 0.48
N CYS A 284 -0.09 -14.24 0.44
CA CYS A 284 1.06 -14.62 -0.35
C CYS A 284 2.26 -15.02 0.51
N ALA A 285 2.31 -16.30 0.87
CA ALA A 285 3.50 -16.91 1.49
C ALA A 285 4.74 -16.85 0.56
N SER A 286 4.53 -16.73 -0.75
CA SER A 286 5.58 -16.59 -1.75
C SER A 286 5.04 -15.93 -3.01
N LEU A 287 5.60 -14.77 -3.38
CA LEU A 287 5.34 -14.11 -4.67
C LEU A 287 6.02 -14.82 -5.85
N ALA A 288 6.69 -15.96 -5.63
CA ALA A 288 7.45 -16.66 -6.66
C ALA A 288 6.64 -17.72 -7.41
N ALA A 289 5.51 -18.19 -6.86
CA ALA A 289 4.64 -19.15 -7.54
C ALA A 289 3.73 -18.41 -8.53
N ASP A 290 3.77 -18.82 -9.80
CA ASP A 290 3.09 -18.23 -10.95
C ASP A 290 2.91 -19.38 -11.97
N SER A 291 1.82 -20.12 -11.83
CA SER A 291 1.59 -21.44 -12.45
C SER A 291 1.31 -21.36 -13.95
N ASP A 292 0.75 -20.24 -14.44
CA ASP A 292 0.52 -20.00 -15.86
C ASP A 292 1.52 -19.03 -16.50
N GLY A 293 2.42 -18.45 -15.70
CA GLY A 293 3.50 -17.58 -16.16
C GLY A 293 3.02 -16.20 -16.57
N ASP A 294 1.84 -15.78 -16.15
CA ASP A 294 1.26 -14.49 -16.52
C ASP A 294 1.74 -13.34 -15.63
N SER A 295 2.55 -13.64 -14.61
CA SER A 295 3.18 -12.68 -13.70
C SER A 295 2.23 -12.08 -12.66
N LEU A 296 1.04 -12.65 -12.46
CA LEU A 296 0.29 -12.53 -11.21
C LEU A 296 0.56 -13.78 -10.37
N PRO A 297 1.20 -13.62 -9.19
CA PRO A 297 1.42 -14.76 -8.30
C PRO A 297 0.14 -15.54 -7.98
N ASP A 298 0.22 -16.87 -7.93
CA ASP A 298 -0.90 -17.81 -7.70
C ASP A 298 -1.74 -17.46 -6.47
N CYS A 299 -1.08 -16.94 -5.43
CA CYS A 299 -1.70 -16.49 -4.19
C CYS A 299 -2.63 -15.28 -4.39
N LEU A 300 -2.31 -14.41 -5.35
CA LEU A 300 -3.06 -13.19 -5.68
C LEU A 300 -4.16 -13.48 -6.70
N GLU A 301 -3.97 -14.47 -7.58
CA GLU A 301 -5.01 -14.96 -8.50
C GLU A 301 -6.25 -15.45 -7.74
N ALA A 302 -6.08 -16.48 -6.90
CA ALA A 302 -7.15 -17.05 -6.09
C ALA A 302 -7.92 -16.00 -5.27
N GLY A 303 -7.19 -14.99 -4.79
CA GLY A 303 -7.72 -13.90 -4.00
C GLY A 303 -8.57 -12.88 -4.72
N SER A 304 -8.32 -12.73 -6.02
CA SER A 304 -8.94 -11.70 -6.85
C SER A 304 -10.07 -12.26 -7.73
N GLY A 305 -10.49 -13.49 -7.47
CA GLY A 305 -11.52 -14.20 -8.21
C GLY A 305 -11.04 -14.81 -9.53
N ARG A 306 -9.71 -14.89 -9.72
CA ARG A 306 -9.04 -15.48 -10.88
C ARG A 306 -8.72 -16.94 -10.63
N VAL A 307 -8.51 -17.68 -11.71
CA VAL A 307 -8.27 -19.13 -11.65
C VAL A 307 -6.78 -19.41 -11.78
N ASN A 308 -6.18 -19.93 -10.71
CA ASN A 308 -4.78 -20.33 -10.75
C ASN A 308 -4.50 -21.28 -11.92
N GLY A 309 -3.47 -20.95 -12.70
CA GLY A 309 -3.10 -21.74 -13.88
C GLY A 309 -3.91 -21.41 -15.14
N ALA A 310 -4.67 -20.31 -15.15
CA ALA A 310 -5.40 -19.84 -16.31
C ALA A 310 -5.15 -18.35 -16.54
N LYS A 311 -4.62 -18.04 -17.73
CA LYS A 311 -4.35 -16.67 -18.20
C LYS A 311 -5.65 -15.87 -18.36
N ASP A 312 -6.10 -15.24 -17.28
CA ASP A 312 -7.33 -14.45 -17.21
C ASP A 312 -7.08 -13.00 -16.75
N ASN A 313 -5.81 -12.60 -16.70
CA ASN A 313 -5.36 -11.26 -16.40
C ASN A 313 -5.56 -10.30 -17.59
N ASP A 314 -6.78 -9.82 -17.80
CA ASP A 314 -7.07 -8.83 -18.84
C ASP A 314 -6.51 -7.43 -18.50
N ILE A 315 -5.18 -7.29 -18.62
CA ILE A 315 -4.48 -6.01 -18.52
C ILE A 315 -4.84 -5.07 -19.67
N PHE A 316 -5.47 -5.55 -20.75
CA PHE A 316 -5.82 -4.73 -21.92
C PHE A 316 -7.13 -3.99 -21.70
N GLY A 317 -8.12 -4.64 -21.08
CA GLY A 317 -9.38 -4.03 -20.67
C GLY A 317 -9.33 -3.29 -19.35
N ASN A 318 -8.35 -3.57 -18.48
CA ASN A 318 -8.29 -3.02 -17.13
C ASN A 318 -7.03 -2.15 -16.88
N PRO A 319 -7.17 -0.81 -16.79
CA PRO A 319 -6.07 0.10 -16.52
C PRO A 319 -5.33 -0.17 -15.19
N LEU A 320 -6.05 -0.59 -14.14
CA LEU A 320 -5.45 -0.87 -12.85
C LEU A 320 -4.54 -2.10 -12.91
N LEU A 321 -4.99 -3.16 -13.60
CA LEU A 321 -4.16 -4.36 -13.80
C LEU A 321 -2.96 -4.08 -14.70
N PHE A 322 -3.15 -3.29 -15.76
CA PHE A 322 -2.02 -2.85 -16.57
C PHE A 322 -0.98 -2.12 -15.73
N ALA A 323 -1.43 -1.19 -14.89
CA ALA A 323 -0.54 -0.42 -14.03
C ALA A 323 0.23 -1.32 -13.07
N ALA A 324 -0.47 -2.20 -12.34
CA ALA A 324 0.15 -3.19 -11.45
C ALA A 324 1.18 -4.05 -12.18
N GLN A 325 0.87 -4.48 -13.40
CA GLN A 325 1.78 -5.30 -14.21
C GLN A 325 3.08 -4.57 -14.53
N GLN A 326 3.03 -3.27 -14.84
CA GLN A 326 4.26 -2.51 -15.13
C GLN A 326 5.17 -2.35 -13.90
N TYR A 327 4.61 -2.30 -12.68
CA TYR A 327 5.43 -2.34 -11.46
C TYR A 327 6.20 -3.66 -11.32
N ARG A 328 5.57 -4.79 -11.69
CA ARG A 328 6.24 -6.10 -11.66
C ARG A 328 7.29 -6.21 -12.77
N ASP A 329 6.92 -5.84 -13.98
CA ASP A 329 7.76 -5.97 -15.18
C ASP A 329 9.00 -5.09 -15.10
N PHE A 330 8.87 -3.86 -14.63
CA PHE A 330 9.97 -2.90 -14.64
C PHE A 330 10.60 -2.65 -13.28
N LEU A 331 9.84 -2.73 -12.18
CA LEU A 331 10.36 -2.43 -10.84
C LEU A 331 10.49 -3.67 -9.96
N ALA A 332 10.10 -4.86 -10.42
CA ALA A 332 10.20 -6.11 -9.65
C ALA A 332 9.62 -5.99 -8.23
N ARG A 333 8.48 -5.32 -8.10
CA ARG A 333 7.71 -5.20 -6.85
C ARG A 333 6.22 -4.98 -7.15
N GLU A 334 5.38 -5.21 -6.16
CA GLU A 334 3.99 -4.76 -6.20
C GLU A 334 3.89 -3.22 -6.12
N PRO A 335 2.84 -2.64 -6.70
CA PRO A 335 2.60 -1.22 -6.58
C PRO A 335 2.15 -0.84 -5.18
N ASP A 336 2.45 0.38 -4.77
CA ASP A 336 1.76 1.04 -3.66
C ASP A 336 0.45 1.68 -4.14
N ALA A 337 -0.45 2.00 -3.21
CA ALA A 337 -1.77 2.53 -3.56
C ALA A 337 -1.72 3.93 -4.21
N ASP A 338 -0.72 4.75 -3.90
CA ASP A 338 -0.52 6.06 -4.54
C ASP A 338 -0.10 5.91 -6.00
N GLY A 339 0.85 5.01 -6.25
CA GLY A 339 1.27 4.60 -7.57
C GLY A 339 0.11 4.09 -8.42
N LEU A 340 -0.69 3.16 -7.89
CA LEU A 340 -1.88 2.67 -8.58
C LEU A 340 -2.90 3.76 -8.85
N ASN A 341 -3.18 4.60 -7.86
CA ASN A 341 -4.13 5.70 -8.01
C ASN A 341 -3.70 6.64 -9.15
N HIS A 342 -2.43 7.03 -9.15
CA HIS A 342 -1.87 7.92 -10.16
C HIS A 342 -1.96 7.30 -11.56
N TRP A 343 -1.38 6.11 -11.75
CA TRP A 343 -1.28 5.51 -13.08
C TRP A 343 -2.63 5.07 -13.64
N THR A 344 -3.52 4.54 -12.80
CA THR A 344 -4.89 4.19 -13.23
C THR A 344 -5.63 5.44 -13.72
N SER A 345 -5.44 6.59 -13.06
CA SER A 345 -6.03 7.86 -13.48
C SER A 345 -5.44 8.38 -14.80
N VAL A 346 -4.13 8.28 -14.99
CA VAL A 346 -3.46 8.63 -16.25
C VAL A 346 -3.97 7.76 -17.41
N LEU A 347 -4.08 6.45 -17.18
CA LEU A 347 -4.52 5.49 -18.19
C LEU A 347 -6.01 5.64 -18.56
N ALA A 348 -6.85 6.04 -17.61
CA ALA A 348 -8.27 6.30 -17.87
C ALA A 348 -8.50 7.59 -18.68
N GLY A 349 -7.58 8.55 -18.61
CA GLY A 349 -7.75 9.89 -19.17
C GLY A 349 -7.26 10.10 -20.60
N GLU A 350 -6.32 9.30 -21.10
CA GLU A 350 -5.62 9.61 -22.36
C GLU A 350 -5.35 8.36 -23.24
N PRO A 351 -5.76 8.36 -24.53
CA PRO A 351 -5.29 7.38 -25.52
C PRO A 351 -3.77 7.40 -25.67
N GLY A 352 -3.12 6.24 -25.82
CA GLY A 352 -1.66 6.13 -25.97
C GLY A 352 -0.85 6.29 -24.68
N SER A 353 -1.51 6.44 -23.52
CA SER A 353 -0.89 6.57 -22.20
C SER A 353 -0.10 5.34 -21.75
N ARG A 354 -0.39 4.15 -22.29
CA ARG A 354 0.29 2.88 -21.94
C ARG A 354 1.76 2.89 -22.30
N GLY A 355 2.11 3.30 -23.53
CA GLY A 355 3.51 3.42 -23.96
C GLY A 355 4.26 4.45 -23.11
N ARG A 356 3.64 5.61 -22.87
CA ARG A 356 4.19 6.65 -22.00
C ARG A 356 4.41 6.17 -20.56
N MET A 357 3.52 5.35 -20.02
CA MET A 357 3.69 4.75 -18.71
C MET A 357 4.94 3.86 -18.69
N VAL A 358 5.10 2.96 -19.65
CA VAL A 358 6.30 2.10 -19.74
C VAL A 358 7.58 2.94 -19.80
N GLU A 359 7.60 4.00 -20.62
CA GLU A 359 8.71 4.95 -20.68
C GLU A 359 8.99 5.61 -19.32
N ALA A 360 7.94 6.03 -18.62
CA ALA A 360 8.09 6.65 -17.30
C ALA A 360 8.65 5.67 -16.26
N PHE A 361 8.32 4.37 -16.34
CA PHE A 361 8.90 3.35 -15.46
C PHE A 361 10.37 3.16 -15.75
N PHE A 362 10.74 2.99 -17.02
CA PHE A 362 12.15 2.87 -17.43
C PHE A 362 12.95 4.11 -17.03
N GLY A 363 12.41 5.32 -17.23
CA GLY A 363 13.05 6.59 -16.88
C GLY A 363 13.04 6.92 -15.38
N SER A 364 12.31 6.15 -14.56
CA SER A 364 12.17 6.44 -13.13
C SER A 364 13.50 6.33 -12.39
N ALA A 365 13.66 7.13 -11.33
CA ALA A 365 14.83 7.05 -10.46
C ALA A 365 14.99 5.65 -9.83
N GLU A 366 13.88 4.97 -9.52
CA GLU A 366 13.89 3.61 -8.99
C GLU A 366 14.47 2.63 -10.02
N PHE A 367 13.99 2.65 -11.26
CA PHE A 367 14.51 1.78 -12.32
C PHE A 367 15.99 2.07 -12.61
N GLN A 368 16.35 3.34 -12.78
CA GLN A 368 17.71 3.77 -13.08
C GLN A 368 18.70 3.47 -11.94
N GLY A 369 18.21 3.42 -10.71
CA GLY A 369 19.01 3.12 -9.51
C GLY A 369 19.05 1.64 -9.12
N THR A 370 18.03 0.84 -9.45
CA THR A 370 17.87 -0.54 -8.93
C THR A 370 17.80 -1.64 -9.99
N ILE A 371 17.63 -1.30 -11.26
CA ILE A 371 17.46 -2.29 -12.35
C ILE A 371 18.51 -2.09 -13.43
N ALA A 372 18.54 -0.89 -14.03
CA ALA A 372 19.44 -0.53 -15.13
C ALA A 372 20.93 -0.76 -14.82
N PRO A 373 21.47 -0.51 -13.60
CA PRO A 373 22.88 -0.74 -13.31
C PRO A 373 23.32 -2.19 -13.49
N VAL A 374 22.45 -3.16 -13.19
CA VAL A 374 22.77 -4.59 -13.33
C VAL A 374 22.90 -4.96 -14.81
N ALA A 375 21.99 -4.46 -15.66
CA ALA A 375 22.06 -4.68 -17.10
C ALA A 375 23.34 -4.07 -17.71
N ARG A 376 23.69 -2.84 -17.33
CA ARG A 376 24.94 -2.19 -17.76
C ARG A 376 26.18 -2.97 -17.35
N LEU A 377 26.21 -3.44 -16.10
CA LEU A 377 27.32 -4.24 -15.58
C LEU A 377 27.46 -5.54 -16.37
N TYR A 378 26.34 -6.20 -16.68
CA TYR A 378 26.31 -7.41 -17.50
C TYR A 378 26.91 -7.18 -18.89
N PHE A 379 26.51 -6.10 -19.57
CA PHE A 379 27.09 -5.72 -20.85
C PHE A 379 28.59 -5.43 -20.74
N ALA A 380 29.04 -4.72 -19.70
CA ALA A 380 30.44 -4.36 -19.52
C ALA A 380 31.34 -5.60 -19.34
N TYR A 381 30.89 -6.59 -18.58
CA TYR A 381 31.64 -7.82 -18.30
C TYR A 381 31.69 -8.80 -19.46
N PHE A 382 30.53 -9.06 -20.06
CA PHE A 382 30.34 -10.22 -20.93
C PHE A 382 30.24 -9.86 -22.42
N LEU A 383 30.04 -8.57 -22.74
CA LEU A 383 30.02 -8.06 -24.11
C LEU A 383 28.98 -8.78 -25.01
N ARG A 384 27.90 -9.23 -24.39
CA ARG A 384 26.78 -9.91 -25.03
C ARG A 384 25.46 -9.47 -24.42
N ILE A 385 24.37 -9.75 -25.12
CA ILE A 385 23.01 -9.58 -24.60
C ILE A 385 22.89 -10.41 -23.31
N PRO A 386 22.46 -9.82 -22.18
CA PRO A 386 22.20 -10.57 -20.96
C PRO A 386 21.14 -11.63 -21.21
N ASP A 387 21.38 -12.85 -20.74
CA ASP A 387 20.35 -13.88 -20.68
C ASP A 387 19.31 -13.52 -19.60
N TYR A 388 18.06 -13.88 -19.86
CA TYR A 388 16.92 -13.47 -19.05
C TYR A 388 17.03 -13.93 -17.60
N ASP A 389 17.35 -15.21 -17.38
CA ASP A 389 17.43 -15.79 -16.05
C ASP A 389 18.60 -15.24 -15.23
N GLY A 390 19.78 -15.10 -15.84
CA GLY A 390 20.94 -14.49 -15.20
C GLY A 390 20.69 -13.03 -14.82
N LEU A 391 20.15 -12.23 -15.75
CA LEU A 391 19.84 -10.83 -15.48
C LEU A 391 18.81 -10.70 -14.35
N ARG A 392 17.73 -11.47 -14.39
CA ARG A 392 16.69 -11.49 -13.35
C ARG A 392 17.26 -11.92 -11.99
N HIS A 393 18.14 -12.92 -11.96
CA HIS A 393 18.80 -13.36 -10.74
C HIS A 393 19.58 -12.22 -10.09
N TRP A 394 20.44 -11.53 -10.85
CA TRP A 394 21.28 -10.46 -10.31
C TRP A 394 20.50 -9.21 -9.94
N ILE A 395 19.44 -8.87 -10.67
CA ILE A 395 18.48 -7.83 -10.24
C ILE A 395 17.86 -8.20 -8.90
N GLY A 396 17.43 -9.45 -8.73
CA GLY A 396 16.87 -9.95 -7.49
C GLY A 396 17.85 -9.84 -6.32
N GLN A 397 19.11 -10.27 -6.49
CA GLN A 397 20.15 -10.14 -5.46
C GLN A 397 20.41 -8.67 -5.10
N PHE A 398 20.51 -7.79 -6.10
CA PHE A 398 20.74 -6.37 -5.88
C PHE A 398 19.59 -5.72 -5.10
N LYS A 399 18.34 -6.02 -5.45
CA LYS A 399 17.16 -5.55 -4.70
C LYS A 399 17.04 -6.16 -3.31
N ALA A 400 17.56 -7.37 -3.09
CA ALA A 400 17.62 -8.02 -1.79
C ALA A 400 18.72 -7.44 -0.86
N GLY A 401 19.47 -6.43 -1.30
CA GLY A 401 20.44 -5.71 -0.48
C GLY A 401 21.91 -6.04 -0.78
N MET A 402 22.18 -6.96 -1.71
CA MET A 402 23.53 -7.10 -2.25
C MET A 402 23.92 -5.78 -2.92
N SER A 403 25.13 -5.27 -2.69
CA SER A 403 25.60 -4.07 -3.38
C SER A 403 26.01 -4.39 -4.83
N LEU A 404 25.97 -3.39 -5.71
CA LEU A 404 26.43 -3.55 -7.09
C LEU A 404 27.91 -3.95 -7.17
N GLY A 405 28.72 -3.57 -6.18
CA GLY A 405 30.11 -4.02 -6.03
C GLY A 405 30.24 -5.50 -5.72
N GLN A 406 29.37 -6.06 -4.90
CA GLN A 406 29.35 -7.51 -4.65
C GLN A 406 28.90 -8.29 -5.88
N VAL A 407 27.92 -7.77 -6.63
CA VAL A 407 27.52 -8.36 -7.93
C VAL A 407 28.70 -8.33 -8.90
N SER A 408 29.40 -7.19 -8.98
CA SER A 408 30.61 -7.05 -9.81
C SER A 408 31.70 -8.06 -9.42
N ALA A 409 31.98 -8.22 -8.13
CA ALA A 409 32.94 -9.22 -7.65
C ALA A 409 32.56 -10.65 -8.08
N SER A 410 31.27 -10.99 -8.01
CA SER A 410 30.78 -12.30 -8.47
C SER A 410 30.97 -12.49 -9.99
N PHE A 411 30.84 -11.43 -10.79
CA PHE A 411 31.10 -11.51 -12.23
C PHE A 411 32.60 -11.66 -12.52
N ALA A 412 33.46 -11.00 -11.74
CA ALA A 412 34.91 -11.10 -11.86
C ALA A 412 35.43 -12.51 -11.52
N GLU A 413 34.71 -13.27 -10.70
CA GLU A 413 35.01 -14.68 -10.38
C GLU A 413 34.50 -15.66 -11.44
N SER A 414 33.72 -15.19 -12.42
CA SER A 414 33.13 -16.07 -13.42
C SER A 414 34.18 -16.66 -14.37
N PRO A 415 33.97 -17.90 -14.88
CA PRO A 415 34.82 -18.48 -15.91
C PRO A 415 34.91 -17.60 -17.17
N GLU A 416 33.83 -16.91 -17.54
CA GLU A 416 33.81 -16.03 -18.71
C GLU A 416 34.75 -14.83 -18.54
N PHE A 417 34.77 -14.22 -17.35
CA PHE A 417 35.71 -13.14 -17.04
C PHE A 417 37.16 -13.66 -16.99
N ALA A 418 37.39 -14.80 -16.36
CA ALA A 418 38.72 -15.40 -16.28
C ALA A 418 39.29 -15.74 -17.67
N LEU A 419 38.46 -16.26 -18.58
CA LEU A 419 38.85 -16.56 -19.96
C LEU A 419 39.22 -15.29 -20.75
N ARG A 420 38.51 -14.18 -20.53
CA ARG A 420 38.73 -12.93 -21.27
C ARG A 420 39.85 -12.07 -20.70
N TYR A 421 39.97 -12.03 -19.37
CA TYR A 421 40.80 -11.05 -18.66
C TYR A 421 41.83 -11.68 -17.70
N GLY A 422 41.70 -12.95 -17.34
CA GLY A 422 42.40 -13.55 -16.20
C GLY A 422 43.93 -13.59 -16.33
N THR A 423 44.47 -13.82 -17.53
CA THR A 423 45.93 -13.94 -17.75
C THR A 423 46.62 -12.62 -18.07
N LEU A 424 45.86 -11.53 -18.23
CA LEU A 424 46.41 -10.23 -18.60
C LEU A 424 47.16 -9.60 -17.42
N SER A 425 48.23 -8.87 -17.70
CA SER A 425 48.81 -7.91 -16.74
C SER A 425 47.85 -6.75 -16.48
N ASN A 426 48.10 -5.95 -15.44
CA ASN A 426 47.24 -4.81 -15.12
C ASN A 426 47.16 -3.77 -16.26
N PRO A 427 48.26 -3.36 -16.93
CA PRO A 427 48.17 -2.42 -18.06
C PRO A 427 47.39 -3.00 -19.24
N GLU A 428 47.58 -4.29 -19.55
CA GLU A 428 46.86 -4.98 -20.63
C GLU A 428 45.37 -5.11 -20.32
N PHE A 429 45.04 -5.46 -19.08
CA PHE A 429 43.66 -5.51 -18.59
C PHE A 429 42.98 -4.14 -18.73
N VAL A 430 43.59 -3.07 -18.21
CA VAL A 430 43.04 -1.71 -18.32
C VAL A 430 42.81 -1.34 -19.78
N SER A 431 43.79 -1.58 -20.64
CA SER A 431 43.71 -1.25 -22.07
C SER A 431 42.56 -2.00 -22.76
N LEU A 432 42.38 -3.29 -22.43
CA LEU A 432 41.29 -4.09 -22.99
C LEU A 432 39.92 -3.68 -22.44
N VAL A 433 39.81 -3.29 -21.17
CA VAL A 433 38.56 -2.77 -20.59
C VAL A 433 38.15 -1.46 -21.28
N TYR A 434 39.08 -0.54 -21.52
CA TYR A 434 38.81 0.67 -22.30
C TYR A 434 38.26 0.34 -23.70
N ALA A 435 38.89 -0.59 -24.40
CA ALA A 435 38.47 -1.00 -25.74
C ALA A 435 37.07 -1.64 -25.73
N ASN A 436 36.83 -2.58 -24.82
CA ASN A 436 35.59 -3.35 -24.76
C ASN A 436 34.41 -2.54 -24.21
N VAL A 437 34.65 -1.77 -23.14
CA VAL A 437 33.60 -1.06 -22.43
C VAL A 437 33.39 0.31 -23.06
N LEU A 438 34.43 1.09 -23.35
CA LEU A 438 34.28 2.46 -23.87
C LEU A 438 34.45 2.58 -25.39
N GLY A 439 34.90 1.52 -26.08
CA GLY A 439 35.08 1.55 -27.53
C GLY A 439 36.30 2.36 -28.01
N ARG A 440 37.25 2.65 -27.12
CA ARG A 440 38.44 3.46 -27.42
C ARG A 440 39.65 3.00 -26.60
N ALA A 441 40.85 3.42 -26.98
CA ALA A 441 42.05 3.23 -26.18
C ALA A 441 42.09 4.17 -24.96
N PRO A 442 42.78 3.80 -23.86
CA PRO A 442 43.07 4.74 -22.79
C PRO A 442 44.04 5.83 -23.26
N ASP A 443 43.90 7.04 -22.73
CA ASP A 443 44.98 8.00 -22.76
C ASP A 443 46.06 7.64 -21.71
N ALA A 444 47.24 8.27 -21.83
CA ALA A 444 48.38 7.96 -20.96
C ALA A 444 48.10 8.21 -19.47
N VAL A 445 47.27 9.22 -19.15
CA VAL A 445 46.94 9.59 -17.76
C VAL A 445 45.97 8.57 -17.18
N GLY A 446 44.91 8.21 -17.91
CA GLY A 446 43.94 7.21 -17.51
C GLY A 446 44.57 5.84 -17.31
N LEU A 447 45.43 5.38 -18.25
CA LEU A 447 46.14 4.12 -18.11
C LEU A 447 47.02 4.10 -16.85
N ALA A 448 47.81 5.16 -16.63
CA ALA A 448 48.68 5.27 -15.46
C ALA A 448 47.88 5.28 -14.14
N TYR A 449 46.77 6.02 -14.11
CA TYR A 449 45.89 6.10 -12.95
C TYR A 449 45.33 4.72 -12.58
N TRP A 450 44.63 4.05 -13.50
CA TRP A 450 44.00 2.76 -13.21
C TRP A 450 45.02 1.66 -12.88
N ASN A 451 46.16 1.66 -13.58
CA ASN A 451 47.23 0.73 -13.27
C ASN A 451 47.75 0.93 -11.85
N SER A 452 47.95 2.17 -11.40
CA SER A 452 48.40 2.45 -10.02
C SER A 452 47.40 1.98 -8.95
N GLN A 453 46.08 2.09 -9.22
CA GLN A 453 45.05 1.63 -8.30
C GLN A 453 45.05 0.10 -8.17
N LEU A 454 45.25 -0.62 -9.27
CA LEU A 454 45.35 -2.09 -9.27
C LEU A 454 46.66 -2.58 -8.64
N GLU A 455 47.81 -1.98 -8.99
CA GLU A 455 49.13 -2.34 -8.44
C GLU A 455 49.21 -2.13 -6.93
N SER A 456 48.59 -1.07 -6.41
CA SER A 456 48.53 -0.80 -4.97
C SER A 456 47.52 -1.67 -4.22
N GLY A 457 46.66 -2.41 -4.94
CA GLY A 457 45.55 -3.15 -4.35
C GLY A 457 44.44 -2.27 -3.78
N ALA A 458 44.43 -0.97 -4.09
CA ALA A 458 43.39 -0.03 -3.64
C ALA A 458 42.02 -0.38 -4.24
N ILE A 459 42.02 -0.92 -5.46
CA ILE A 459 40.85 -1.53 -6.09
C ILE A 459 41.25 -2.88 -6.68
N ASP A 460 40.31 -3.81 -6.76
CA ASP A 460 40.46 -5.01 -7.58
C ASP A 460 39.92 -4.80 -9.00
N ARG A 461 40.07 -5.82 -9.85
CA ARG A 461 39.57 -5.77 -11.23
C ARG A 461 38.05 -5.64 -11.30
N GLY A 462 37.32 -6.16 -10.31
CA GLY A 462 35.87 -6.07 -10.26
C GLY A 462 35.39 -4.65 -9.93
N ALA A 463 36.07 -3.97 -9.01
CA ALA A 463 35.85 -2.57 -8.70
C ALA A 463 36.19 -1.65 -9.88
N LEU A 464 37.24 -1.96 -10.65
CA LEU A 464 37.53 -1.26 -11.90
C LEU A 464 36.38 -1.42 -12.92
N MET A 465 35.93 -2.66 -13.18
CA MET A 465 34.82 -2.90 -14.12
C MET A 465 33.53 -2.19 -13.70
N LEU A 466 33.23 -2.16 -12.41
CA LEU A 466 32.12 -1.39 -11.86
C LEU A 466 32.28 0.11 -12.16
N ALA A 467 33.46 0.68 -11.92
CA ALA A 467 33.72 2.09 -12.16
C ALA A 467 33.54 2.46 -13.64
N PHE A 468 33.93 1.58 -14.57
CA PHE A 468 33.71 1.78 -16.00
C PHE A 468 32.23 1.63 -16.38
N SER A 469 31.55 0.60 -15.88
CA SER A 469 30.12 0.36 -16.13
C SER A 469 29.26 1.54 -15.68
N GLU A 470 29.61 2.18 -14.57
CA GLU A 470 28.82 3.27 -14.03
C GLU A 470 29.39 4.66 -14.36
N SER A 471 30.41 4.72 -15.22
CA SER A 471 30.93 5.99 -15.74
C SER A 471 29.87 6.71 -16.60
N PRO A 472 29.84 8.06 -16.58
CA PRO A 472 28.94 8.82 -17.44
C PRO A 472 29.09 8.51 -18.93
N GLU A 473 30.33 8.22 -19.36
CA GLU A 473 30.65 7.85 -20.74
C GLU A 473 30.00 6.52 -21.12
N TYR A 474 30.18 5.47 -20.32
CA TYR A 474 29.59 4.17 -20.63
C TYR A 474 28.07 4.20 -20.55
N ARG A 475 27.50 4.83 -19.52
CA ARG A 475 26.04 4.97 -19.36
C ARG A 475 25.41 5.61 -20.59
N THR A 476 26.06 6.60 -21.18
CA THR A 476 25.61 7.24 -22.44
C THR A 476 25.75 6.27 -23.61
N ARG A 477 26.90 5.58 -23.72
CA ARG A 477 27.19 4.67 -24.83
C ARG A 477 26.23 3.49 -24.90
N ILE A 478 25.94 2.86 -23.76
CA ILE A 478 25.16 1.61 -23.67
C ILE A 478 23.66 1.86 -23.45
N ALA A 479 23.21 3.12 -23.49
CA ALA A 479 21.85 3.50 -23.14
C ALA A 479 20.81 2.77 -24.00
N ARG A 480 21.06 2.66 -25.32
CA ARG A 480 20.12 2.06 -26.25
C ARG A 480 20.03 0.54 -26.09
N GLU A 481 21.16 -0.13 -25.94
CA GLU A 481 21.24 -1.57 -25.68
C GLU A 481 20.56 -1.94 -24.36
N THR A 482 20.78 -1.12 -23.32
CA THR A 482 20.11 -1.27 -22.03
C THR A 482 18.60 -1.10 -22.18
N TYR A 483 18.16 -0.05 -22.88
CA TYR A 483 16.75 0.21 -23.12
C TYR A 483 16.07 -0.97 -23.85
N VAL A 484 16.58 -1.36 -25.02
CA VAL A 484 16.00 -2.46 -25.82
C VAL A 484 15.94 -3.75 -25.01
N THR A 485 17.04 -4.12 -24.34
CA THR A 485 17.08 -5.32 -23.51
C THR A 485 16.03 -5.28 -22.42
N MET A 486 15.89 -4.15 -21.72
CA MET A 486 14.96 -4.05 -20.60
C MET A 486 13.49 -3.96 -21.04
N ILE A 487 13.19 -3.42 -22.21
CA ILE A 487 11.83 -3.50 -22.77
C ILE A 487 11.47 -4.95 -23.11
N TYR A 488 12.37 -5.73 -23.71
CA TYR A 488 12.15 -7.17 -23.93
C TYR A 488 12.00 -7.96 -22.62
N VAL A 489 12.87 -7.69 -21.64
CA VAL A 489 12.85 -8.37 -20.34
C VAL A 489 11.57 -8.06 -19.57
N GLY A 490 11.19 -6.78 -19.51
CA GLY A 490 9.98 -6.34 -18.82
C GLY A 490 8.72 -6.79 -19.55
N MET A 491 8.57 -6.46 -20.83
CA MET A 491 7.34 -6.73 -21.56
C MET A 491 7.22 -8.15 -22.10
N LEU A 492 8.30 -8.83 -22.50
CA LEU A 492 8.20 -10.15 -23.13
C LEU A 492 8.77 -11.28 -22.25
N ARG A 493 9.31 -10.96 -21.07
CA ARG A 493 9.93 -11.94 -20.15
C ARG A 493 10.99 -12.82 -20.82
N ARG A 494 11.76 -12.25 -21.74
CA ARG A 494 12.90 -12.91 -22.38
C ARG A 494 13.94 -11.91 -22.83
N SER A 495 15.13 -12.41 -23.15
CA SER A 495 16.14 -11.62 -23.85
C SER A 495 15.73 -11.40 -25.31
N PRO A 496 16.13 -10.27 -25.92
CA PRO A 496 15.98 -10.11 -27.35
C PRO A 496 16.84 -11.13 -28.10
N ASP A 497 16.33 -11.64 -29.22
CA ASP A 497 17.14 -12.40 -30.15
C ASP A 497 18.14 -11.44 -30.87
N PRO A 498 19.26 -11.95 -31.42
CA PRO A 498 20.27 -11.09 -32.03
C PRO A 498 19.75 -10.20 -33.16
N GLY A 499 18.77 -10.67 -33.94
CA GLY A 499 18.19 -9.93 -35.06
C GLY A 499 17.31 -8.78 -34.56
N GLY A 500 16.38 -9.08 -33.65
CA GLY A 500 15.54 -8.08 -33.00
C GLY A 500 16.35 -7.05 -32.22
N PHE A 501 17.37 -7.49 -31.47
CA PHE A 501 18.28 -6.58 -30.78
C PHE A 501 18.98 -5.62 -31.75
N ALA A 502 19.60 -6.13 -32.80
CA ALA A 502 20.30 -5.31 -33.79
C ALA A 502 19.36 -4.33 -34.50
N PHE A 503 18.17 -4.79 -34.88
CA PHE A 503 17.14 -3.95 -35.49
C PHE A 503 16.77 -2.79 -34.56
N TRP A 504 16.34 -3.06 -33.33
CA TRP A 504 15.86 -2.04 -32.41
C TRP A 504 16.95 -1.14 -31.86
N VAL A 505 18.20 -1.61 -31.75
CA VAL A 505 19.34 -0.77 -31.38
C VAL A 505 19.70 0.20 -32.52
N GLY A 506 19.65 -0.27 -33.78
CA GLY A 506 19.95 0.55 -34.95
C GLY A 506 18.81 1.44 -35.45
N HIS A 507 17.57 1.21 -34.97
CA HIS A 507 16.38 1.94 -35.41
C HIS A 507 16.34 3.36 -34.82
N ASP A 508 16.48 4.37 -35.68
CA ASP A 508 16.38 5.80 -35.33
C ASP A 508 15.04 6.38 -35.82
N GLU A 509 14.16 6.76 -34.89
CA GLU A 509 12.84 7.35 -35.19
C GLU A 509 12.86 8.88 -35.23
N GLY A 510 13.92 9.49 -35.78
CA GLY A 510 13.93 10.94 -36.02
C GLY A 510 13.89 11.79 -34.75
N GLY A 511 14.60 11.37 -33.70
CA GLY A 511 14.84 12.20 -32.51
C GLY A 511 13.93 11.98 -31.29
N GLY A 512 13.18 10.87 -31.22
CA GLY A 512 12.38 10.50 -30.04
C GLY A 512 12.51 9.01 -29.68
N THR A 513 12.79 8.73 -28.42
CA THR A 513 13.02 7.41 -27.81
C THR A 513 11.80 6.50 -27.83
N GLY A 514 11.91 5.29 -28.39
CA GLY A 514 11.25 4.10 -27.83
C GLY A 514 9.77 3.77 -28.10
N PRO A 515 8.86 4.65 -28.58
CA PRO A 515 7.44 4.36 -28.48
C PRO A 515 7.03 3.32 -29.53
N GLY A 516 7.69 3.28 -30.70
CA GLY A 516 7.45 2.25 -31.72
C GLY A 516 7.77 0.82 -31.25
N LEU A 517 8.80 0.64 -30.42
CA LEU A 517 9.11 -0.66 -29.81
C LEU A 517 8.02 -1.07 -28.81
N ILE A 518 7.69 -0.17 -27.87
CA ILE A 518 6.70 -0.44 -26.83
C ILE A 518 5.32 -0.64 -27.44
N ASP A 519 4.87 0.25 -28.32
CA ASP A 519 3.56 0.17 -28.98
C ASP A 519 3.47 -1.07 -29.86
N GLY A 520 4.56 -1.42 -30.55
CA GLY A 520 4.68 -2.68 -31.29
C GLY A 520 4.50 -3.90 -30.40
N PHE A 521 5.08 -3.89 -29.20
CA PHE A 521 4.90 -4.97 -28.21
C PHE A 521 3.50 -4.97 -27.62
N LEU A 522 2.94 -3.82 -27.23
CA LEU A 522 1.57 -3.71 -26.72
C LEU A 522 0.54 -4.25 -27.72
N ALA A 523 0.79 -4.09 -29.03
CA ALA A 523 -0.05 -4.62 -30.11
C ALA A 523 0.26 -6.07 -30.51
N SER A 524 1.34 -6.66 -30.00
CA SER A 524 1.81 -7.98 -30.42
C SER A 524 0.99 -9.11 -29.80
N ALA A 525 0.80 -10.19 -30.58
CA ALA A 525 0.26 -11.44 -30.04
C ALA A 525 1.15 -12.02 -28.93
N GLU A 526 2.47 -11.82 -29.02
CA GLU A 526 3.41 -12.31 -28.02
C GLU A 526 3.15 -11.70 -26.63
N TYR A 527 2.99 -10.37 -26.56
CA TYR A 527 2.65 -9.70 -25.31
C TYR A 527 1.26 -10.10 -24.82
N ARG A 528 0.28 -10.20 -25.72
CA ARG A 528 -1.08 -10.64 -25.38
C ARG A 528 -1.11 -12.04 -24.76
N ASN A 529 -0.35 -12.97 -25.36
CA ASN A 529 -0.28 -14.36 -24.94
C ASN A 529 0.41 -14.54 -23.58
N ARG A 530 1.03 -13.49 -23.01
CA ARG A 530 1.45 -13.53 -21.60
C ARG A 530 0.25 -13.62 -20.67
N PHE A 531 -0.84 -12.92 -20.98
CA PHE A 531 -1.92 -12.66 -20.02
C PHE A 531 -3.29 -13.20 -20.41
N LEU A 532 -3.50 -13.52 -21.69
CA LEU A 532 -4.76 -14.05 -22.21
C LEU A 532 -4.53 -15.24 -23.15
N PRO A 533 -5.52 -16.14 -23.34
CA PRO A 533 -5.41 -17.32 -24.20
C PRO A 533 -5.35 -17.01 -25.70
#